data_AF-R9XEK3-F1
#
_entry.id   AF-R9XEK3-F1
#
_cell.length_a   1.000
_cell.length_b   1.000
_cell.length_c   1.000
_cell.angle_alpha   90.00
_cell.angle_beta   90.00
_cell.angle_gamma   90.00
#
_symmetry.space_group_name_H-M   'P 1'
#
loop_
_entity.id
_entity.type
_entity.pdbx_description
1 polymer ?
#
loop_
_entity_poly.entity_id
_entity_poly.type
_entity_poly.pdbx_seq_one_letter_code
_entity_poly.pdbx_strand_id
1 'polypeptide(L)'
;MLGLYKYTKSYSRAILGSAGVVIKEQVSGNSAQAADGGLADDSDSQSSVVLETASLISCVTCLSDNMDSHSTDPLLLPSNMVIPYAKILNARLAQETHSESGADDSFAEGTGSVRTADSSPKPGSSALRGRAETGLKNGGVLVDIVFAKPRRNDLVPKTVTLFIEYASDDFYGGGEADVVEEILRRSYKNTKRNKSILVIINPYGGKGKAHKLYVTKAKPILVASDCHLDVVETKYTSHASEIAATVDINKYDVIACASGDGIPHEVLNGLFGRPDRVAAFNKIAITQLPCGSGNAMSISCHGTSNPSYASLSLVKATEARVDLMCCTQPSYASSPRVSFLSQTYGVIAESDINTEFMRWIGPARFELGVTLNIFQRRKYPCQLYVKYAAKTKNELREHYTLHKARITQSFRSELMDSASHLGDLSSTISDTIDDSCFQLKWSLDEPIPQDWEEIDASLTDNLGIFYVGKMPYIAPDAKFFPAALHDDGAMDMVITDARTPLTRIAPILLSLDKGSHVLQPEVEHSKIEAYRLIPKLKSSIISVDGENFPFEPIQVEVLPRLAKTLLKNGCYVETEFEAL
;
A
#
# COMPACT_ATOMS: atom_id res chain seq x y z
N MET A 1 -46.51 -36.09 20.06
CA MET A 1 -46.04 -34.75 20.46
C MET A 1 -44.50 -34.75 20.43
N LEU A 2 -43.92 -34.90 19.24
CA LEU A 2 -42.46 -34.96 18.99
C LEU A 2 -42.28 -34.57 17.53
N GLY A 3 -42.04 -33.29 17.29
CA GLY A 3 -41.94 -32.74 15.93
C GLY A 3 -42.17 -31.24 15.94
N LEU A 4 -41.08 -30.48 16.13
CA LEU A 4 -40.85 -29.09 15.74
C LEU A 4 -39.74 -28.46 16.60
N TYR A 5 -38.51 -28.94 16.43
CA TYR A 5 -37.32 -28.13 16.72
C TYR A 5 -36.36 -28.31 15.54
N LYS A 6 -36.78 -27.85 14.35
CA LYS A 6 -35.81 -27.47 13.32
C LYS A 6 -35.23 -26.14 13.79
N TYR A 7 -33.97 -26.14 14.21
CA TYR A 7 -33.21 -24.93 14.46
C TYR A 7 -33.20 -24.09 13.17
N THR A 8 -34.07 -23.08 13.08
CA THR A 8 -33.94 -22.03 12.07
C THR A 8 -32.73 -21.19 12.49
N LYS A 9 -31.61 -21.34 11.78
CA LYS A 9 -30.44 -20.49 11.97
C LYS A 9 -30.88 -19.05 11.69
N SER A 10 -30.96 -18.23 12.74
CA SER A 10 -31.35 -16.83 12.60
C SER A 10 -30.16 -16.07 12.02
N TYR A 11 -30.34 -15.48 10.85
CA TYR A 11 -29.33 -14.64 10.20
C TYR A 11 -29.65 -13.16 10.44
N SER A 12 -28.63 -12.34 10.65
CA SER A 12 -28.80 -10.88 10.61
C SER A 12 -29.26 -10.46 9.20
N ARG A 13 -30.32 -9.65 9.14
CA ARG A 13 -30.81 -9.05 7.88
C ARG A 13 -29.97 -7.82 7.55
N ALA A 14 -29.71 -7.56 6.28
CA ALA A 14 -28.87 -6.45 5.84
C ALA A 14 -29.35 -5.84 4.51
N ILE A 15 -28.90 -4.63 4.21
CA ILE A 15 -29.08 -3.96 2.90
C ILE A 15 -27.77 -3.35 2.41
N LEU A 16 -27.70 -3.07 1.11
CA LEU A 16 -26.56 -2.37 0.52
C LEU A 16 -26.72 -0.85 0.71
N GLY A 17 -25.97 -0.29 1.65
CA GLY A 17 -25.85 1.17 1.81
C GLY A 17 -24.84 1.77 0.83
N SER A 18 -24.70 3.10 0.89
CA SER A 18 -23.71 3.86 0.10
C SER A 18 -22.27 3.59 0.54
N ALA A 19 -22.02 3.46 1.85
CA ALA A 19 -20.69 3.28 2.43
C ALA A 19 -20.33 1.81 2.75
N GLY A 20 -21.31 0.91 2.76
CA GLY A 20 -21.09 -0.50 3.12
C GLY A 20 -22.39 -1.29 3.22
N VAL A 21 -22.28 -2.51 3.72
CA VAL A 21 -23.43 -3.38 4.02
C VAL A 21 -23.96 -3.04 5.42
N VAL A 22 -25.23 -2.64 5.52
CA VAL A 22 -25.85 -2.14 6.74
C VAL A 22 -26.73 -3.23 7.35
N ILE A 23 -26.48 -3.58 8.62
CA ILE A 23 -27.27 -4.55 9.38
C ILE A 23 -28.58 -3.90 9.87
N LYS A 24 -29.73 -4.48 9.51
CA LYS A 24 -31.06 -4.01 9.93
C LYS A 24 -31.43 -4.50 11.34
N GLU A 25 -32.30 -3.76 12.00
CA GLU A 25 -32.92 -4.18 13.27
C GLU A 25 -33.68 -5.50 13.11
N GLN A 26 -33.43 -6.44 14.01
CA GLN A 26 -34.24 -7.64 14.11
C GLN A 26 -35.56 -7.27 14.77
N VAL A 27 -36.65 -7.28 14.01
CA VAL A 27 -37.99 -7.24 14.60
C VAL A 27 -38.16 -8.53 15.40
N SER A 28 -38.06 -8.44 16.72
CA SER A 28 -38.46 -9.52 17.61
C SER A 28 -39.96 -9.74 17.41
N GLY A 29 -40.32 -10.91 16.89
CA GLY A 29 -41.71 -11.34 16.82
C GLY A 29 -42.25 -11.56 18.22
N ASN A 30 -42.83 -10.52 18.80
CA ASN A 30 -43.90 -10.63 19.79
C ASN A 30 -44.67 -9.31 19.80
N SER A 31 -45.74 -9.26 19.01
CA SER A 31 -46.76 -8.23 19.10
C SER A 31 -47.59 -8.44 20.37
N ALA A 32 -47.54 -7.49 21.31
CA ALA A 32 -48.66 -7.19 22.19
C ALA A 32 -48.70 -5.68 22.43
N GLN A 33 -49.88 -5.12 22.20
CA GLN A 33 -50.25 -3.71 22.23
C GLN A 33 -49.90 -3.01 23.55
N ALA A 34 -49.49 -1.74 23.48
CA ALA A 34 -50.09 -0.66 24.27
C ALA A 34 -49.75 0.69 23.63
N ALA A 35 -50.80 1.45 23.35
CA ALA A 35 -50.76 2.83 22.89
C ALA A 35 -50.62 3.79 24.07
N ASP A 36 -49.79 4.82 23.92
CA ASP A 36 -49.94 6.20 24.41
C ASP A 36 -48.72 6.97 23.87
N GLY A 37 -48.77 8.14 23.23
CA GLY A 37 -49.51 9.35 23.56
C GLY A 37 -48.47 10.44 23.91
N GLY A 38 -48.10 11.32 22.98
CA GLY A 38 -47.16 12.42 23.26
C GLY A 38 -46.70 13.21 22.04
N LEU A 39 -47.25 14.42 21.89
CA LEU A 39 -47.02 15.43 20.85
C LEU A 39 -45.80 16.32 21.13
N ALA A 40 -45.40 17.07 20.08
CA ALA A 40 -44.53 18.27 20.01
C ALA A 40 -43.04 17.98 19.69
N ASP A 41 -42.33 18.75 18.86
CA ASP A 41 -42.62 20.02 18.17
C ASP A 41 -41.65 20.17 16.99
N ASP A 42 -42.11 20.81 15.90
CA ASP A 42 -41.31 21.19 14.73
C ASP A 42 -40.46 22.42 15.04
N SER A 43 -39.21 22.45 14.59
CA SER A 43 -38.53 23.71 14.27
C SER A 43 -37.53 23.54 13.13
N ASP A 44 -37.80 24.29 12.06
CA ASP A 44 -36.97 24.53 10.90
C ASP A 44 -35.60 25.12 11.27
N SER A 45 -34.55 24.67 10.58
CA SER A 45 -33.47 25.57 10.18
C SER A 45 -32.80 25.10 8.89
N GLN A 46 -32.88 25.96 7.88
CA GLN A 46 -32.13 25.89 6.64
C GLN A 46 -30.62 25.97 6.93
N SER A 47 -29.82 25.11 6.29
CA SER A 47 -28.41 25.41 6.07
C SER A 47 -27.90 24.86 4.73
N SER A 48 -26.96 25.63 4.22
CA SER A 48 -26.38 25.70 2.89
C SER A 48 -25.62 24.46 2.42
N VAL A 49 -25.71 24.22 1.11
CA VAL A 49 -24.93 23.25 0.34
C VAL A 49 -23.43 23.54 0.46
N VAL A 50 -22.69 22.65 1.11
CA VAL A 50 -21.23 22.53 1.01
C VAL A 50 -20.92 21.05 0.74
N LEU A 51 -20.30 20.80 -0.42
CA LEU A 51 -19.91 19.47 -0.90
C LEU A 51 -18.71 18.98 -0.08
N GLU A 52 -18.95 18.13 0.93
CA GLU A 52 -17.89 17.51 1.72
C GLU A 52 -17.45 16.19 1.07
N THR A 53 -16.28 16.20 0.44
CA THR A 53 -15.52 15.00 0.09
C THR A 53 -15.21 14.21 1.36
N ALA A 54 -15.83 13.05 1.52
CA ALA A 54 -15.69 12.18 2.68
C ALA A 54 -14.22 11.81 2.97
N SER A 55 -13.61 12.55 3.90
CA SER A 55 -12.45 12.12 4.66
C SER A 55 -12.87 10.95 5.56
N LEU A 56 -12.12 9.86 5.52
CA LEU A 56 -12.34 8.59 6.25
C LEU A 56 -12.26 8.70 7.79
N ILE A 57 -12.45 9.90 8.37
CA ILE A 57 -12.31 10.16 9.82
C ILE A 57 -13.63 10.53 10.51
N SER A 58 -14.75 10.74 9.81
CA SER A 58 -16.02 11.01 10.50
C SER A 58 -17.21 10.34 9.82
N CYS A 59 -17.66 9.20 10.38
CA CYS A 59 -19.07 8.91 10.65
C CYS A 59 -19.30 7.48 11.19
N VAL A 60 -19.93 7.43 12.37
CA VAL A 60 -20.77 6.37 12.96
C VAL A 60 -20.09 5.05 13.36
N THR A 61 -19.86 4.91 14.67
CA THR A 61 -19.54 3.67 15.44
C THR A 61 -18.82 2.56 14.65
N CYS A 62 -17.67 2.92 14.07
CA CYS A 62 -16.76 1.98 13.46
C CYS A 62 -16.06 1.14 14.54
N LEU A 63 -16.47 -0.14 14.69
CA LEU A 63 -15.72 -1.22 15.36
C LEU A 63 -14.68 -0.73 16.41
N SER A 64 -15.15 -0.08 17.48
CA SER A 64 -14.32 0.23 18.64
C SER A 64 -14.29 -0.96 19.60
N ASP A 65 -13.19 -1.11 20.33
CA ASP A 65 -12.72 -2.30 21.05
C ASP A 65 -13.61 -2.88 22.18
N ASN A 66 -14.88 -2.50 22.30
CA ASN A 66 -15.77 -2.98 23.38
C ASN A 66 -16.76 -4.06 22.93
N MET A 67 -16.26 -5.19 22.43
CA MET A 67 -17.06 -6.40 22.24
C MET A 67 -16.64 -7.50 23.22
N ASP A 68 -16.55 -7.12 24.50
CA ASP A 68 -16.59 -8.04 25.65
C ASP A 68 -17.81 -7.68 26.51
N SER A 69 -19.02 -7.95 26.04
CA SER A 69 -20.17 -8.18 26.94
C SER A 69 -21.35 -8.86 26.23
N HIS A 70 -21.75 -9.98 26.83
CA HIS A 70 -23.09 -10.60 26.84
C HIS A 70 -24.02 -10.35 25.64
N SER A 71 -23.77 -11.00 24.51
CA SER A 71 -24.86 -11.44 23.60
C SER A 71 -24.86 -12.96 23.52
N THR A 72 -26.03 -13.55 23.68
CA THR A 72 -26.24 -15.00 23.83
C THR A 72 -26.23 -15.78 22.51
N ASP A 73 -25.85 -15.15 21.39
CA ASP A 73 -25.67 -15.84 20.11
C ASP A 73 -24.52 -15.22 19.29
N PRO A 74 -23.36 -15.89 19.14
CA PRO A 74 -22.18 -15.35 18.44
C PRO A 74 -22.38 -15.10 16.93
N LEU A 75 -23.55 -15.46 16.39
CA LEU A 75 -23.92 -15.33 14.98
C LEU A 75 -24.62 -14.01 14.61
N LEU A 76 -25.11 -13.25 15.60
CA LEU A 76 -25.88 -12.03 15.33
C LEU A 76 -25.04 -10.77 15.52
N LEU A 77 -24.91 -9.99 14.45
CA LEU A 77 -24.28 -8.66 14.51
C LEU A 77 -25.29 -7.62 15.04
N PRO A 78 -24.82 -6.60 15.80
CA PRO A 78 -25.68 -5.54 16.29
C PRO A 78 -26.35 -4.76 15.16
N SER A 79 -27.58 -4.30 15.40
CA SER A 79 -28.32 -3.47 14.45
C SER A 79 -27.61 -2.15 14.17
N ASN A 80 -27.83 -1.60 12.97
CA ASN A 80 -27.21 -0.38 12.46
C ASN A 80 -25.67 -0.44 12.31
N MET A 81 -25.07 -1.61 12.52
CA MET A 81 -23.66 -1.84 12.19
C MET A 81 -23.46 -1.76 10.67
N VAL A 82 -22.42 -1.07 10.24
CA VAL A 82 -22.00 -1.02 8.83
C VAL A 82 -20.71 -1.83 8.67
N ILE A 83 -20.69 -2.75 7.69
CA ILE A 83 -19.47 -3.37 7.19
C ILE A 83 -18.99 -2.54 6.00
N PRO A 84 -17.93 -1.71 6.14
CA PRO A 84 -17.51 -0.80 5.07
C PRO A 84 -16.99 -1.58 3.86
N TYR A 85 -17.32 -1.14 2.64
CA TYR A 85 -16.82 -1.74 1.40
C TYR A 85 -15.28 -1.81 1.35
N ALA A 86 -14.62 -0.77 1.89
CA ALA A 86 -13.16 -0.73 2.01
C ALA A 86 -12.55 -1.85 2.88
N LYS A 87 -13.36 -2.52 3.73
CA LYS A 87 -12.93 -3.64 4.58
C LYS A 87 -13.40 -5.01 4.07
N ILE A 88 -14.34 -5.06 3.13
CA ILE A 88 -14.84 -6.34 2.59
C ILE A 88 -13.75 -6.93 1.68
N LEU A 89 -13.29 -8.13 2.02
CA LEU A 89 -12.26 -8.88 1.29
C LEU A 89 -12.88 -9.79 0.24
N ASN A 90 -14.05 -10.37 0.51
CA ASN A 90 -14.73 -11.25 -0.42
C ASN A 90 -16.23 -11.37 -0.09
N ALA A 91 -17.03 -11.80 -1.05
CA ALA A 91 -18.44 -12.12 -0.87
C ALA A 91 -18.80 -13.31 -1.76
N ARG A 92 -19.65 -14.22 -1.27
CA ARG A 92 -20.16 -15.37 -2.05
C ARG A 92 -21.55 -15.76 -1.58
N LEU A 93 -22.35 -16.36 -2.45
CA LEU A 93 -23.63 -16.94 -2.04
C LEU A 93 -23.37 -18.03 -0.99
N ALA A 94 -24.13 -17.98 0.10
CA ALA A 94 -24.05 -19.01 1.12
C ALA A 94 -24.65 -20.31 0.58
N GLN A 95 -23.90 -21.41 0.62
CA GLN A 95 -24.45 -22.71 0.28
C GLN A 95 -25.38 -23.17 1.42
N GLU A 96 -26.61 -23.56 1.09
CA GLU A 96 -27.47 -24.27 2.04
C GLU A 96 -26.78 -25.58 2.40
N THR A 97 -26.25 -25.66 3.61
CA THR A 97 -25.73 -26.90 4.16
C THR A 97 -26.93 -27.82 4.43
N HIS A 98 -27.27 -28.67 3.45
CA HIS A 98 -28.03 -29.87 3.77
C HIS A 98 -27.15 -30.72 4.68
N SER A 99 -27.55 -30.81 5.95
CA SER A 99 -26.93 -31.71 6.91
C SER A 99 -27.12 -33.15 6.44
N GLU A 100 -26.13 -33.71 5.74
CA GLU A 100 -25.97 -35.15 5.71
C GLU A 100 -25.47 -35.57 7.09
N SER A 101 -26.34 -36.29 7.79
CA SER A 101 -26.05 -36.99 9.03
C SER A 101 -24.83 -37.87 8.86
N GLY A 102 -23.88 -37.76 9.80
CA GLY A 102 -22.68 -38.57 9.83
C GLY A 102 -22.97 -40.07 9.80
N ALA A 103 -22.20 -40.76 8.99
CA ALA A 103 -21.83 -42.15 9.22
C ALA A 103 -20.31 -42.21 9.15
N ASP A 104 -19.75 -42.91 10.13
CA ASP A 104 -18.33 -43.10 10.42
C ASP A 104 -17.47 -43.40 9.19
N ASP A 105 -16.24 -42.87 9.19
CA ASP A 105 -15.14 -43.60 8.55
C ASP A 105 -13.87 -43.53 9.41
N SER A 106 -13.57 -44.69 9.98
CA SER A 106 -12.35 -45.06 10.65
C SER A 106 -11.18 -45.16 9.67
N PHE A 107 -10.04 -44.61 10.06
CA PHE A 107 -8.74 -44.81 9.43
C PHE A 107 -8.38 -46.30 9.31
N ALA A 108 -8.02 -46.74 8.10
CA ALA A 108 -7.19 -47.92 7.87
C ALA A 108 -6.26 -47.68 6.67
N GLU A 109 -4.96 -47.88 6.90
CA GLU A 109 -3.91 -47.95 5.90
C GLU A 109 -4.01 -49.24 5.05
N GLY A 110 -3.56 -49.19 3.79
CA GLY A 110 -3.25 -50.42 3.05
C GLY A 110 -3.26 -50.33 1.51
N THR A 111 -2.08 -50.03 0.94
CA THR A 111 -1.47 -50.68 -0.26
C THR A 111 -2.31 -51.07 -1.49
N GLY A 112 -1.97 -50.45 -2.63
CA GLY A 112 -1.61 -51.10 -3.91
C GLY A 112 -2.65 -51.83 -4.76
N SER A 113 -2.94 -51.32 -5.97
CA SER A 113 -2.76 -52.01 -7.26
C SER A 113 -3.56 -51.35 -8.39
N VAL A 114 -2.87 -51.21 -9.53
CA VAL A 114 -3.36 -50.86 -10.87
C VAL A 114 -4.46 -51.82 -11.36
N ARG A 115 -5.47 -51.29 -12.06
CA ARG A 115 -6.06 -51.87 -13.29
C ARG A 115 -7.00 -50.88 -14.00
N THR A 116 -6.82 -50.85 -15.31
CA THR A 116 -7.54 -50.13 -16.37
C THR A 116 -8.87 -50.81 -16.73
N ALA A 117 -9.88 -50.06 -17.17
CA ALA A 117 -10.75 -50.40 -18.31
C ALA A 117 -11.80 -49.30 -18.62
N ASP A 118 -11.95 -49.06 -19.91
CA ASP A 118 -12.97 -48.27 -20.61
C ASP A 118 -14.43 -48.62 -20.27
N SER A 119 -15.33 -47.64 -20.35
CA SER A 119 -16.46 -47.69 -21.29
C SER A 119 -17.27 -46.38 -21.32
N SER A 120 -17.58 -45.95 -22.54
CA SER A 120 -18.31 -44.77 -22.97
C SER A 120 -19.85 -44.94 -22.88
N PRO A 121 -20.64 -43.85 -23.02
CA PRO A 121 -21.95 -43.70 -22.37
C PRO A 121 -23.14 -44.09 -23.27
N LYS A 122 -24.30 -44.37 -22.64
CA LYS A 122 -25.59 -44.45 -23.33
C LYS A 122 -26.65 -43.52 -22.70
N PRO A 123 -27.56 -42.95 -23.53
CA PRO A 123 -28.44 -41.85 -23.15
C PRO A 123 -29.86 -42.29 -22.76
N GLY A 124 -30.54 -41.46 -21.97
CA GLY A 124 -31.94 -41.60 -21.55
C GLY A 124 -32.06 -41.21 -20.08
N SER A 125 -33.00 -40.42 -19.60
CA SER A 125 -34.22 -39.86 -20.18
C SER A 125 -34.57 -38.60 -19.38
N SER A 126 -35.17 -37.62 -20.05
CA SER A 126 -35.81 -36.46 -19.46
C SER A 126 -36.77 -36.84 -18.33
N ALA A 127 -36.52 -36.30 -17.14
CA ALA A 127 -37.54 -36.17 -16.10
C ALA A 127 -37.45 -34.76 -15.53
N LEU A 128 -38.27 -33.87 -16.10
CA LEU A 128 -38.68 -32.61 -15.50
C LEU A 128 -39.23 -32.90 -14.09
N ARG A 129 -38.39 -32.74 -13.06
CA ARG A 129 -38.87 -32.64 -11.68
C ARG A 129 -39.13 -31.18 -11.40
N GLY A 130 -40.41 -30.83 -11.45
CA GLY A 130 -40.94 -29.55 -10.99
C GLY A 130 -40.42 -29.26 -9.58
N ARG A 131 -39.66 -28.18 -9.47
CA ARG A 131 -39.24 -27.62 -8.19
C ARG A 131 -40.49 -26.99 -7.57
N ALA A 132 -40.92 -27.54 -6.45
CA ALA A 132 -42.00 -26.98 -5.66
C ALA A 132 -41.64 -25.54 -5.29
N GLU A 133 -42.41 -24.59 -5.82
CA GLU A 133 -42.47 -23.21 -5.36
C GLU A 133 -43.01 -23.22 -3.92
N THR A 134 -42.13 -23.36 -2.95
CA THR A 134 -42.43 -23.02 -1.56
C THR A 134 -41.94 -21.61 -1.31
N GLY A 135 -42.89 -20.68 -1.27
CA GLY A 135 -42.64 -19.24 -1.28
C GLY A 135 -41.82 -18.72 -0.10
N LEU A 136 -40.88 -17.83 -0.44
CA LEU A 136 -40.52 -16.66 0.35
C LEU A 136 -40.66 -15.44 -0.56
N LYS A 137 -41.76 -14.70 -0.38
CA LYS A 137 -42.06 -13.42 -1.06
C LYS A 137 -41.25 -12.23 -0.52
N ASN A 138 -40.01 -12.45 -0.04
CA ASN A 138 -39.16 -11.38 0.46
C ASN A 138 -37.84 -11.41 -0.32
N GLY A 139 -37.67 -10.48 -1.26
CA GLY A 139 -36.50 -10.36 -2.14
C GLY A 139 -35.20 -10.18 -1.36
N GLY A 140 -34.52 -11.29 -1.09
CA GLY A 140 -33.23 -11.28 -0.42
C GLY A 140 -32.48 -12.61 -0.58
N VAL A 141 -31.15 -12.56 -0.47
CA VAL A 141 -30.26 -13.72 -0.64
C VAL A 141 -29.34 -13.88 0.57
N LEU A 142 -28.94 -15.11 0.87
CA LEU A 142 -27.92 -15.37 1.88
C LEU A 142 -26.52 -15.22 1.27
N VAL A 143 -25.70 -14.32 1.84
CA VAL A 143 -24.34 -14.04 1.39
C VAL A 143 -23.36 -14.23 2.54
N ASP A 144 -22.32 -15.02 2.31
CA ASP A 144 -21.12 -15.03 3.14
C ASP A 144 -20.27 -13.81 2.78
N ILE A 145 -20.14 -12.86 3.71
CA ILE A 145 -19.24 -11.71 3.58
C ILE A 145 -17.99 -11.97 4.40
N VAL A 146 -16.83 -11.93 3.75
CA VAL A 146 -15.52 -11.96 4.39
C VAL A 146 -15.00 -10.53 4.46
N PHE A 147 -14.66 -10.05 5.65
CA PHE A 147 -14.15 -8.69 5.85
C PHE A 147 -13.00 -8.65 6.86
N ALA A 148 -12.15 -7.63 6.73
CA ALA A 148 -11.05 -7.38 7.66
C ALA A 148 -11.59 -6.74 8.96
N LYS A 149 -11.46 -7.46 10.08
CA LYS A 149 -11.85 -7.00 11.41
C LYS A 149 -10.60 -6.69 12.26
N PRO A 150 -10.56 -5.55 12.98
CA PRO A 150 -9.53 -5.32 13.99
C PRO A 150 -9.51 -6.41 15.07
N ARG A 151 -8.31 -6.85 15.43
CA ARG A 151 -8.03 -7.76 16.55
C ARG A 151 -6.72 -7.34 17.19
N ARG A 152 -6.80 -6.69 18.36
CA ARG A 152 -5.65 -5.99 18.97
C ARG A 152 -5.10 -4.98 17.95
N ASN A 153 -3.79 -5.04 17.69
CA ASN A 153 -3.12 -4.12 16.77
C ASN A 153 -3.11 -4.59 15.31
N ASP A 154 -3.75 -5.72 14.99
CA ASP A 154 -3.72 -6.33 13.65
C ASP A 154 -5.14 -6.44 13.05
N LEU A 155 -5.22 -6.71 11.74
CA LEU A 155 -6.44 -7.11 11.05
C LEU A 155 -6.46 -8.62 10.86
N VAL A 156 -7.65 -9.21 11.04
CA VAL A 156 -7.90 -10.62 10.72
C VAL A 156 -9.16 -10.74 9.85
N PRO A 157 -9.20 -11.69 8.90
CA PRO A 157 -10.43 -11.99 8.18
C PRO A 157 -11.51 -12.50 9.15
N LYS A 158 -12.74 -12.03 8.99
CA LYS A 158 -13.95 -12.56 9.63
C LYS A 158 -15.01 -12.82 8.56
N THR A 159 -15.63 -13.99 8.63
CA THR A 159 -16.79 -14.34 7.80
C THR A 159 -18.08 -14.18 8.59
N VAL A 160 -19.10 -13.60 7.97
CA VAL A 160 -20.46 -13.54 8.48
C VAL A 160 -21.43 -13.90 7.36
N THR A 161 -22.47 -14.65 7.67
CA THR A 161 -23.55 -14.96 6.74
C THR A 161 -24.71 -14.01 7.01
N LEU A 162 -25.09 -13.22 6.00
CA LEU A 162 -26.15 -12.21 6.11
C LEU A 162 -27.26 -12.50 5.12
N PHE A 163 -28.50 -12.24 5.51
CA PHE A 163 -29.63 -12.20 4.59
C PHE A 163 -29.73 -10.79 4.01
N ILE A 164 -29.27 -10.59 2.78
CA ILE A 164 -29.22 -9.30 2.10
C ILE A 164 -30.50 -9.08 1.33
N GLU A 165 -31.28 -8.09 1.75
CA GLU A 165 -32.49 -7.66 1.06
C GLU A 165 -32.15 -6.73 -0.10
N TYR A 166 -32.89 -6.90 -1.19
CA TYR A 166 -32.81 -6.04 -2.37
C TYR A 166 -34.21 -5.81 -2.96
N ALA A 167 -34.45 -4.62 -3.50
CA ALA A 167 -35.64 -4.41 -4.32
C ALA A 167 -35.41 -5.03 -5.70
N SER A 168 -36.45 -5.58 -6.31
CA SER A 168 -36.40 -6.15 -7.66
C SER A 168 -35.96 -5.14 -8.74
N ASP A 169 -36.08 -3.84 -8.46
CA ASP A 169 -35.77 -2.74 -9.37
C ASP A 169 -34.34 -2.18 -9.20
N ASP A 170 -33.61 -2.58 -8.14
CA ASP A 170 -32.26 -2.06 -7.84
C ASP A 170 -31.17 -2.64 -8.75
N PHE A 171 -31.49 -3.68 -9.53
CA PHE A 171 -30.53 -4.49 -10.27
C PHE A 171 -31.06 -4.79 -11.69
N TYR A 172 -30.45 -4.19 -12.72
CA TYR A 172 -30.75 -4.49 -14.13
C TYR A 172 -30.27 -5.91 -14.49
N GLY A 173 -31.00 -6.94 -14.08
CA GLY A 173 -30.60 -8.33 -14.30
C GLY A 173 -31.15 -9.36 -13.31
N GLY A 174 -31.68 -8.93 -12.16
CA GLY A 174 -32.60 -9.69 -11.31
C GLY A 174 -32.17 -11.10 -10.89
N GLY A 175 -30.90 -11.32 -10.50
CA GLY A 175 -30.40 -12.63 -10.05
C GLY A 175 -29.61 -12.59 -8.73
N GLU A 176 -29.52 -13.73 -8.04
CA GLU A 176 -28.78 -13.88 -6.78
C GLU A 176 -27.28 -13.55 -6.91
N ALA A 177 -26.69 -13.86 -8.07
CA ALA A 177 -25.28 -13.56 -8.39
C ALA A 177 -25.00 -12.05 -8.51
N ASP A 178 -26.02 -11.25 -8.80
CA ASP A 178 -25.92 -9.80 -9.03
C ASP A 178 -25.60 -9.05 -7.72
N VAL A 179 -26.18 -9.49 -6.59
CA VAL A 179 -25.93 -8.88 -5.27
C VAL A 179 -24.47 -9.08 -4.83
N VAL A 180 -23.92 -10.29 -5.04
CA VAL A 180 -22.53 -10.59 -4.71
C VAL A 180 -21.57 -9.75 -5.58
N GLU A 181 -21.84 -9.69 -6.87
CA GLU A 181 -21.04 -8.91 -7.80
C GLU A 181 -21.09 -7.42 -7.45
N GLU A 182 -22.25 -6.87 -7.09
CA GLU A 182 -22.38 -5.47 -6.69
C GLU A 182 -21.61 -5.16 -5.39
N ILE A 183 -21.64 -6.04 -4.39
CA ILE A 183 -20.83 -5.90 -3.18
C ILE A 183 -19.35 -5.86 -3.53
N LEU A 184 -18.88 -6.80 -4.34
CA LEU A 184 -17.48 -6.88 -4.74
C LEU A 184 -17.06 -5.69 -5.60
N ARG A 185 -17.91 -5.25 -6.54
CA ARG A 185 -17.69 -4.08 -7.38
C ARG A 185 -17.53 -2.81 -6.55
N ARG A 186 -18.39 -2.59 -5.56
CA ARG A 186 -18.27 -1.46 -4.61
C ARG A 186 -17.05 -1.61 -3.69
N SER A 187 -16.69 -2.83 -3.31
CA SER A 187 -15.55 -3.13 -2.43
C SER A 187 -14.19 -2.97 -3.10
N TYR A 188 -14.11 -3.14 -4.42
CA TYR A 188 -12.89 -3.05 -5.21
C TYR A 188 -12.95 -1.93 -6.23
N LYS A 189 -13.67 -0.84 -5.90
CA LYS A 189 -13.76 0.35 -6.74
C LYS A 189 -12.34 0.84 -7.07
N ASN A 190 -11.97 0.83 -8.35
CA ASN A 190 -10.68 1.27 -8.91
C ASN A 190 -9.46 0.39 -8.58
N THR A 191 -9.69 -0.91 -8.36
CA THR A 191 -8.58 -1.84 -8.18
C THR A 191 -8.96 -3.25 -8.66
N LYS A 192 -7.97 -3.99 -9.18
CA LYS A 192 -8.18 -5.34 -9.71
C LYS A 192 -8.54 -6.34 -8.59
N ARG A 193 -9.59 -7.14 -8.75
CA ARG A 193 -9.87 -8.30 -7.87
C ARG A 193 -8.93 -9.47 -8.17
N ASN A 194 -8.78 -10.41 -7.24
CA ASN A 194 -8.07 -11.67 -7.47
C ASN A 194 -6.63 -11.48 -8.03
N LYS A 195 -5.90 -10.50 -7.50
CA LYS A 195 -4.54 -10.20 -7.96
C LYS A 195 -3.65 -11.43 -7.90
N SER A 196 -2.85 -11.64 -8.94
CA SER A 196 -1.76 -12.62 -8.93
C SER A 196 -0.49 -11.98 -8.40
N ILE A 197 0.06 -12.50 -7.30
CA ILE A 197 1.09 -11.85 -6.49
C ILE A 197 2.28 -12.81 -6.31
N LEU A 198 3.46 -12.36 -6.74
CA LEU A 198 4.71 -12.96 -6.30
C LEU A 198 5.16 -12.29 -5.00
N VAL A 199 5.19 -13.06 -3.92
CA VAL A 199 5.69 -12.60 -2.62
C VAL A 199 7.16 -12.99 -2.47
N ILE A 200 8.03 -12.00 -2.35
CA ILE A 200 9.45 -12.20 -2.08
C ILE A 200 9.72 -11.89 -0.60
N ILE A 201 10.22 -12.89 0.13
CA ILE A 201 10.50 -12.80 1.57
C ILE A 201 12.01 -12.90 1.79
N ASN A 202 12.59 -11.95 2.51
CA ASN A 202 13.90 -12.21 3.12
C ASN A 202 13.68 -12.75 4.53
N PRO A 203 13.94 -14.04 4.81
CA PRO A 203 13.63 -14.66 6.09
C PRO A 203 14.39 -14.02 7.27
N TYR A 204 15.54 -13.39 7.01
CA TYR A 204 16.35 -12.69 8.01
C TYR A 204 15.80 -11.28 8.33
N GLY A 205 14.86 -10.76 7.53
CA GLY A 205 14.20 -9.49 7.78
C GLY A 205 13.48 -9.44 9.14
N GLY A 206 13.40 -8.24 9.73
CA GLY A 206 12.61 -8.00 10.94
C GLY A 206 13.14 -8.76 12.17
N LYS A 207 14.46 -8.88 12.30
CA LYS A 207 15.15 -9.70 13.32
C LYS A 207 14.82 -11.20 13.16
N GLY A 208 14.82 -11.71 11.93
CA GLY A 208 14.53 -13.11 11.61
C GLY A 208 13.06 -13.52 11.74
N LYS A 209 12.12 -12.55 11.68
CA LYS A 209 10.69 -12.79 11.88
C LYS A 209 9.86 -12.56 10.61
N ALA A 210 10.47 -12.13 9.50
CA ALA A 210 9.74 -11.73 8.31
C ALA A 210 8.77 -12.81 7.79
N HIS A 211 9.23 -14.05 7.64
CA HIS A 211 8.38 -15.18 7.22
C HIS A 211 7.19 -15.37 8.17
N LYS A 212 7.43 -15.38 9.49
CA LYS A 212 6.37 -15.51 10.50
C LYS A 212 5.37 -14.36 10.42
N LEU A 213 5.85 -13.12 10.27
CA LEU A 213 4.98 -11.94 10.15
C LEU A 213 4.11 -12.04 8.88
N TYR A 214 4.70 -12.42 7.75
CA TYR A 214 3.96 -12.64 6.52
C TYR A 214 2.87 -13.70 6.70
N VAL A 215 3.22 -14.90 7.18
CA VAL A 215 2.27 -16.02 7.33
C VAL A 215 1.15 -15.71 8.33
N THR A 216 1.47 -15.05 9.43
CA THR A 216 0.51 -14.83 10.52
C THR A 216 -0.32 -13.56 10.38
N LYS A 217 0.15 -12.55 9.64
CA LYS A 217 -0.50 -11.23 9.56
C LYS A 217 -0.88 -10.81 8.14
N ALA A 218 -0.05 -11.07 7.15
CA ALA A 218 -0.28 -10.62 5.79
C ALA A 218 -1.08 -11.64 4.95
N LYS A 219 -0.55 -12.87 4.87
CA LYS A 219 -1.13 -13.98 4.10
C LYS A 219 -2.62 -14.22 4.37
N PRO A 220 -3.13 -14.16 5.63
CA PRO A 220 -4.55 -14.38 5.88
C PRO A 220 -5.47 -13.38 5.17
N ILE A 221 -5.08 -12.11 5.09
CA ILE A 221 -5.85 -11.07 4.40
C ILE A 221 -5.81 -11.31 2.88
N LEU A 222 -4.63 -11.62 2.32
CA LEU A 222 -4.48 -11.87 0.88
C LEU A 222 -5.27 -13.10 0.40
N VAL A 223 -5.20 -14.20 1.16
CA VAL A 223 -5.98 -15.42 0.86
C VAL A 223 -7.47 -15.17 0.99
N ALA A 224 -7.91 -14.43 2.02
CA ALA A 224 -9.30 -14.07 2.20
C ALA A 224 -9.85 -13.11 1.13
N SER A 225 -8.98 -12.50 0.33
CA SER A 225 -9.30 -11.67 -0.84
C SER A 225 -9.23 -12.43 -2.17
N ASP A 226 -9.12 -13.76 -2.13
CA ASP A 226 -8.95 -14.64 -3.30
C ASP A 226 -7.79 -14.23 -4.22
N CYS A 227 -6.69 -13.72 -3.65
CA CYS A 227 -5.45 -13.48 -4.39
C CYS A 227 -4.72 -14.80 -4.69
N HIS A 228 -4.11 -14.90 -5.87
CA HIS A 228 -3.21 -16.01 -6.22
C HIS A 228 -1.80 -15.67 -5.74
N LEU A 229 -1.19 -16.54 -4.93
CA LEU A 229 0.08 -16.24 -4.25
C LEU A 229 1.14 -17.28 -4.60
N ASP A 230 2.24 -16.83 -5.21
CA ASP A 230 3.50 -17.58 -5.25
C ASP A 230 4.46 -16.96 -4.25
N VAL A 231 5.13 -17.77 -3.44
CA VAL A 231 5.99 -17.28 -2.35
C VAL A 231 7.41 -17.80 -2.55
N VAL A 232 8.38 -16.89 -2.56
CA VAL A 232 9.80 -17.20 -2.72
C VAL A 232 10.60 -16.56 -1.58
N GLU A 233 11.45 -17.35 -0.93
CA GLU A 233 12.39 -16.85 0.07
C GLU A 233 13.74 -16.54 -0.55
N THR A 234 14.35 -15.41 -0.15
CA THR A 234 15.70 -15.07 -0.57
C THR A 234 16.74 -15.87 0.20
N LYS A 235 17.84 -16.22 -0.48
CA LYS A 235 18.89 -17.10 0.07
C LYS A 235 20.18 -16.34 0.41
N TYR A 236 20.47 -15.27 -0.32
CA TYR A 236 21.67 -14.44 -0.17
C TYR A 236 21.37 -13.02 -0.65
N THR A 237 22.29 -12.08 -0.38
CA THR A 237 22.22 -10.68 -0.85
C THR A 237 22.10 -10.62 -2.37
N SER A 238 21.26 -9.74 -2.91
CA SER A 238 21.00 -9.62 -4.36
C SER A 238 20.19 -10.75 -5.00
N HIS A 239 19.77 -11.78 -4.24
CA HIS A 239 18.94 -12.86 -4.79
C HIS A 239 17.54 -12.36 -5.23
N ALA A 240 16.98 -11.30 -4.63
CA ALA A 240 15.70 -10.76 -5.10
C ALA A 240 15.85 -10.05 -6.46
N SER A 241 17.02 -9.46 -6.73
CA SER A 241 17.36 -8.89 -8.03
C SER A 241 17.40 -9.98 -9.11
N GLU A 242 18.04 -11.12 -8.82
CA GLU A 242 18.07 -12.27 -9.74
C GLU A 242 16.69 -12.88 -10.01
N ILE A 243 15.85 -12.99 -8.96
CA ILE A 243 14.45 -13.41 -9.10
C ILE A 243 13.72 -12.45 -10.03
N ALA A 244 13.79 -11.14 -9.80
CA ALA A 244 13.13 -10.14 -10.63
C ALA A 244 13.66 -10.11 -12.08
N ALA A 245 14.97 -10.30 -12.27
CA ALA A 245 15.59 -10.34 -13.59
C ALA A 245 15.12 -11.54 -14.45
N THR A 246 14.64 -12.63 -13.82
CA THR A 246 14.32 -13.89 -14.51
C THR A 246 12.84 -14.29 -14.43
N VAL A 247 12.04 -13.63 -13.59
CA VAL A 247 10.62 -13.94 -13.42
C VAL A 247 9.84 -13.80 -14.73
N ASP A 248 8.87 -14.69 -14.94
CA ASP A 248 7.85 -14.52 -15.99
C ASP A 248 6.85 -13.46 -15.53
N ILE A 249 7.01 -12.25 -16.08
CA ILE A 249 6.23 -11.08 -15.70
C ILE A 249 4.73 -11.21 -16.01
N ASN A 250 4.33 -12.11 -16.92
CA ASN A 250 2.94 -12.26 -17.32
C ASN A 250 2.09 -13.02 -16.27
N LYS A 251 2.75 -13.73 -15.35
CA LYS A 251 2.07 -14.48 -14.28
C LYS A 251 1.56 -13.60 -13.15
N TYR A 252 2.10 -12.40 -13.01
CA TYR A 252 1.89 -11.59 -11.81
C TYR A 252 1.40 -10.20 -12.17
N ASP A 253 0.47 -9.70 -11.38
CA ASP A 253 0.10 -8.28 -11.37
C ASP A 253 0.99 -7.50 -10.41
N VAL A 254 1.46 -8.15 -9.33
CA VAL A 254 2.19 -7.50 -8.24
C VAL A 254 3.38 -8.34 -7.81
N ILE A 255 4.53 -7.68 -7.56
CA ILE A 255 5.60 -8.23 -6.72
C ILE A 255 5.50 -7.58 -5.33
N ALA A 256 5.13 -8.37 -4.33
CA ALA A 256 5.00 -7.93 -2.95
C ALA A 256 6.27 -8.30 -2.14
N CYS A 257 7.02 -7.29 -1.73
CA CYS A 257 8.24 -7.44 -0.98
C CYS A 257 7.92 -7.55 0.52
N ALA A 258 7.81 -8.78 1.03
CA ALA A 258 7.57 -9.06 2.44
C ALA A 258 8.88 -9.04 3.25
N SER A 259 9.48 -7.85 3.34
CA SER A 259 10.75 -7.59 4.01
C SER A 259 10.87 -6.11 4.40
N GLY A 260 12.09 -5.55 4.41
CA GLY A 260 12.34 -4.11 4.51
C GLY A 260 12.70 -3.49 3.17
N ASP A 261 13.17 -2.24 3.18
CA ASP A 261 13.34 -1.39 1.98
C ASP A 261 14.37 -1.91 0.95
N GLY A 262 15.35 -2.72 1.37
CA GLY A 262 16.35 -3.31 0.47
C GLY A 262 15.78 -4.32 -0.54
N ILE A 263 14.69 -5.04 -0.22
CA ILE A 263 14.10 -5.99 -1.19
C ILE A 263 13.39 -5.28 -2.34
N PRO A 264 12.55 -4.25 -2.12
CA PRO A 264 12.08 -3.38 -3.21
C PRO A 264 13.21 -2.81 -4.05
N HIS A 265 14.32 -2.37 -3.43
CA HIS A 265 15.51 -1.88 -4.14
C HIS A 265 16.10 -2.95 -5.08
N GLU A 266 16.33 -4.16 -4.56
CA GLU A 266 16.83 -5.28 -5.36
C GLU A 266 15.88 -5.64 -6.51
N VAL A 267 14.56 -5.71 -6.24
CA VAL A 267 13.54 -6.04 -7.25
C VAL A 267 13.53 -5.00 -8.37
N LEU A 268 13.51 -3.71 -8.05
CA LEU A 268 13.51 -2.63 -9.03
C LEU A 268 14.75 -2.70 -9.94
N ASN A 269 15.93 -2.90 -9.35
CA ASN A 269 17.17 -3.01 -10.10
C ASN A 269 17.23 -4.30 -10.95
N GLY A 270 16.66 -5.40 -10.45
CA GLY A 270 16.52 -6.64 -11.21
C GLY A 270 15.61 -6.48 -12.43
N LEU A 271 14.47 -5.80 -12.28
CA LEU A 271 13.59 -5.48 -13.41
C LEU A 271 14.24 -4.49 -14.38
N PHE A 272 14.97 -3.49 -13.87
CA PHE A 272 15.60 -2.44 -14.69
C PHE A 272 16.69 -2.98 -15.61
N GLY A 273 17.38 -4.04 -15.19
CA GLY A 273 18.39 -4.74 -15.98
C GLY A 273 17.85 -5.73 -17.02
N ARG A 274 16.53 -5.91 -17.13
CA ARG A 274 15.94 -6.89 -18.05
C ARG A 274 16.03 -6.44 -19.52
N PRO A 275 16.16 -7.39 -20.47
CA PRO A 275 16.00 -7.09 -21.89
C PRO A 275 14.60 -6.57 -22.24
N ASP A 276 13.55 -7.08 -21.58
CA ASP A 276 12.14 -6.70 -21.75
C ASP A 276 11.66 -5.71 -20.67
N ARG A 277 12.55 -4.85 -20.16
CA ARG A 277 12.26 -3.94 -19.04
C ARG A 277 11.01 -3.07 -19.25
N VAL A 278 10.76 -2.59 -20.47
CA VAL A 278 9.56 -1.79 -20.79
C VAL A 278 8.29 -2.58 -20.47
N ALA A 279 8.22 -3.84 -20.90
CA ALA A 279 7.08 -4.71 -20.61
C ALA A 279 6.97 -4.97 -19.10
N ALA A 280 8.09 -5.22 -18.42
CA ALA A 280 8.11 -5.47 -16.98
C ALA A 280 7.55 -4.28 -16.17
N PHE A 281 8.04 -3.06 -16.44
CA PHE A 281 7.61 -1.83 -15.75
C PHE A 281 6.20 -1.37 -16.14
N ASN A 282 5.68 -1.78 -17.30
CA ASN A 282 4.27 -1.60 -17.66
C ASN A 282 3.35 -2.63 -16.99
N LYS A 283 3.84 -3.84 -16.72
CA LYS A 283 3.00 -4.97 -16.25
C LYS A 283 2.91 -5.08 -14.73
N ILE A 284 4.03 -4.91 -14.03
CA ILE A 284 4.14 -5.27 -12.61
C ILE A 284 4.09 -4.03 -11.72
N ALA A 285 3.18 -4.03 -10.75
CA ALA A 285 3.25 -3.11 -9.62
C ALA A 285 4.14 -3.69 -8.51
N ILE A 286 4.99 -2.86 -7.90
CA ILE A 286 5.86 -3.24 -6.79
C ILE A 286 5.31 -2.61 -5.51
N THR A 287 5.29 -3.38 -4.42
CA THR A 287 4.82 -2.89 -3.12
C THR A 287 5.58 -3.57 -1.99
N GLN A 288 5.56 -2.98 -0.79
CA GLN A 288 6.18 -3.53 0.39
C GLN A 288 5.13 -4.01 1.39
N LEU A 289 5.28 -5.24 1.85
CA LEU A 289 4.62 -5.73 3.06
C LEU A 289 5.63 -5.61 4.21
N PRO A 290 5.38 -4.76 5.23
CA PRO A 290 6.38 -4.29 6.20
C PRO A 290 6.76 -5.38 7.22
N CYS A 291 7.54 -6.36 6.77
CA CYS A 291 8.00 -7.49 7.57
C CYS A 291 9.47 -7.32 8.01
N GLY A 292 10.11 -6.24 7.56
CA GLY A 292 11.50 -5.88 7.83
C GLY A 292 11.67 -4.84 8.94
N SER A 293 12.90 -4.33 9.04
CA SER A 293 13.28 -3.30 10.02
C SER A 293 13.14 -1.88 9.51
N GLY A 294 13.36 -1.65 8.20
CA GLY A 294 13.03 -0.40 7.50
C GLY A 294 11.78 -0.65 6.67
N ASN A 295 10.76 0.20 6.81
CA ASN A 295 9.46 0.02 6.16
C ASN A 295 8.98 1.34 5.53
N ALA A 296 9.94 2.14 5.04
CA ALA A 296 9.71 3.48 4.52
C ALA A 296 8.72 3.47 3.34
N MET A 297 8.84 2.48 2.44
CA MET A 297 7.92 2.32 1.32
C MET A 297 6.48 2.08 1.78
N SER A 298 6.27 1.15 2.71
CA SER A 298 4.94 0.81 3.23
C SER A 298 4.31 2.00 3.97
N ILE A 299 5.10 2.75 4.74
CA ILE A 299 4.57 3.94 5.43
C ILE A 299 4.19 5.00 4.40
N SER A 300 5.05 5.28 3.43
CA SER A 300 4.81 6.31 2.42
C SER A 300 3.65 5.97 1.47
N CYS A 301 3.46 4.69 1.14
CA CYS A 301 2.42 4.24 0.20
C CYS A 301 1.10 3.81 0.88
N HIS A 302 1.17 3.25 2.09
CA HIS A 302 0.02 2.63 2.78
C HIS A 302 -0.31 3.26 4.15
N GLY A 303 0.57 4.10 4.69
CA GLY A 303 0.38 4.78 5.98
C GLY A 303 0.51 3.84 7.16
N THR A 304 1.23 2.73 7.01
CA THR A 304 1.35 1.74 8.08
C THR A 304 2.64 0.94 7.97
N SER A 305 3.20 0.59 9.12
CA SER A 305 4.25 -0.42 9.29
C SER A 305 3.70 -1.78 9.75
N ASN A 306 2.36 -1.95 9.77
CA ASN A 306 1.72 -3.20 10.16
C ASN A 306 1.44 -4.08 8.93
N PRO A 307 1.95 -5.33 8.87
CA PRO A 307 1.75 -6.22 7.72
C PRO A 307 0.28 -6.49 7.36
N SER A 308 -0.61 -6.58 8.35
CA SER A 308 -2.03 -6.88 8.12
C SER A 308 -2.79 -5.69 7.52
N TYR A 309 -2.50 -4.46 7.98
CA TYR A 309 -3.05 -3.23 7.40
C TYR A 309 -2.45 -2.94 6.02
N ALA A 310 -1.15 -3.17 5.84
CA ALA A 310 -0.50 -3.06 4.53
C ALA A 310 -1.09 -4.07 3.54
N SER A 311 -1.45 -5.28 3.98
CA SER A 311 -2.11 -6.28 3.12
C SER A 311 -3.52 -5.86 2.71
N LEU A 312 -4.29 -5.27 3.63
CA LEU A 312 -5.58 -4.66 3.27
C LEU A 312 -5.37 -3.53 2.26
N SER A 313 -4.36 -2.69 2.48
CA SER A 313 -4.02 -1.62 1.53
C SER A 313 -3.60 -2.18 0.18
N LEU A 314 -2.80 -3.25 0.11
CA LEU A 314 -2.38 -3.89 -1.14
C LEU A 314 -3.59 -4.33 -1.97
N VAL A 315 -4.58 -4.98 -1.33
CA VAL A 315 -5.75 -5.47 -2.07
C VAL A 315 -6.69 -4.33 -2.51
N LYS A 316 -6.71 -3.21 -1.77
CA LYS A 316 -7.64 -2.08 -1.99
C LYS A 316 -7.06 -0.85 -2.69
N ALA A 317 -5.75 -0.69 -2.70
CA ALA A 317 -5.08 0.48 -3.25
C ALA A 317 -5.19 0.53 -4.77
N THR A 318 -5.08 1.75 -5.27
CA THR A 318 -5.02 2.03 -6.71
C THR A 318 -3.58 1.90 -7.17
N GLU A 319 -3.41 1.34 -8.36
CA GLU A 319 -2.13 1.31 -9.05
C GLU A 319 -1.78 2.72 -9.53
N ALA A 320 -0.57 3.18 -9.24
CA ALA A 320 -0.11 4.51 -9.64
C ALA A 320 1.35 4.45 -10.09
N ARG A 321 1.72 5.34 -11.01
CA ARG A 321 3.09 5.49 -11.48
C ARG A 321 3.88 6.44 -10.60
N VAL A 322 5.10 6.06 -10.26
CA VAL A 322 6.01 6.87 -9.45
C VAL A 322 7.32 7.12 -10.17
N ASP A 323 7.92 8.26 -9.91
CA ASP A 323 9.25 8.55 -10.42
C ASP A 323 10.29 7.70 -9.68
N LEU A 324 11.31 7.27 -10.41
CA LEU A 324 12.53 6.69 -9.84
C LEU A 324 13.70 7.67 -9.99
N MET A 325 14.76 7.44 -9.23
CA MET A 325 16.01 8.20 -9.31
C MET A 325 17.08 7.27 -9.88
N CYS A 326 17.64 7.61 -11.04
CA CYS A 326 18.67 6.81 -11.69
C CYS A 326 20.06 7.29 -11.30
N CYS A 327 20.82 6.44 -10.61
CA CYS A 327 22.17 6.66 -10.13
C CYS A 327 23.20 6.11 -11.11
N THR A 328 24.11 6.97 -11.55
CA THR A 328 25.24 6.65 -12.42
C THR A 328 26.55 6.97 -11.69
N GLN A 329 27.48 6.02 -11.70
CA GLN A 329 28.84 6.19 -11.19
C GLN A 329 29.84 5.59 -12.19
N PRO A 330 31.12 5.96 -12.17
CA PRO A 330 32.13 5.40 -13.09
C PRO A 330 32.16 3.86 -13.10
N SER A 331 32.04 3.20 -11.94
CA SER A 331 32.01 1.74 -11.84
C SER A 331 30.74 1.08 -12.37
N TYR A 332 29.66 1.85 -12.54
CA TYR A 332 28.35 1.39 -13.02
C TYR A 332 27.89 2.11 -14.29
N ALA A 333 28.79 2.77 -15.03
CA ALA A 333 28.43 3.59 -16.18
C ALA A 333 27.62 2.81 -17.25
N SER A 334 27.94 1.53 -17.44
CA SER A 334 27.23 0.65 -18.39
C SER A 334 26.00 -0.05 -17.81
N SER A 335 25.73 0.10 -16.51
CA SER A 335 24.63 -0.54 -15.80
C SER A 335 24.16 0.33 -14.64
N PRO A 336 23.55 1.50 -14.94
CA PRO A 336 23.10 2.41 -13.91
C PRO A 336 22.07 1.74 -12.99
N ARG A 337 22.01 2.23 -11.75
CA ARG A 337 21.14 1.68 -10.70
C ARG A 337 19.97 2.60 -10.45
N VAL A 338 18.81 2.06 -10.15
CA VAL A 338 17.64 2.86 -9.77
C VAL A 338 17.45 2.87 -8.26
N SER A 339 16.95 3.99 -7.77
CA SER A 339 16.60 4.23 -6.39
C SER A 339 15.17 4.74 -6.31
N PHE A 340 14.43 4.29 -5.30
CA PHE A 340 13.04 4.68 -5.09
C PHE A 340 12.85 5.48 -3.80
N LEU A 341 13.79 5.37 -2.86
CA LEU A 341 13.68 5.95 -1.52
C LEU A 341 14.58 7.16 -1.38
N SER A 342 15.89 6.97 -1.38
CA SER A 342 16.82 8.04 -1.00
C SER A 342 18.29 7.82 -1.37
N GLN A 343 19.07 8.90 -1.44
CA GLN A 343 20.54 8.89 -1.58
C GLN A 343 21.17 9.84 -0.56
N THR A 344 22.18 9.40 0.16
CA THR A 344 22.84 10.22 1.18
C THR A 344 24.37 10.14 1.12
N TYR A 345 24.97 11.30 1.40
CA TYR A 345 26.40 11.46 1.68
C TYR A 345 26.53 12.32 2.94
N GLY A 346 27.55 12.02 3.75
CA GLY A 346 27.83 12.71 4.99
C GLY A 346 27.34 11.96 6.22
N VAL A 347 26.93 12.70 7.26
CA VAL A 347 26.74 12.13 8.59
C VAL A 347 25.65 11.04 8.66
N ILE A 348 24.61 11.16 7.83
CA ILE A 348 23.53 10.16 7.76
C ILE A 348 24.05 8.89 7.11
N ALA A 349 24.74 8.96 5.98
CA ALA A 349 25.32 7.79 5.30
C ALA A 349 26.25 6.98 6.22
N GLU A 350 27.14 7.68 6.93
CA GLU A 350 28.05 7.07 7.91
C GLU A 350 27.27 6.45 9.08
N SER A 351 26.17 7.05 9.51
CA SER A 351 25.34 6.50 10.58
C SER A 351 24.53 5.30 10.09
N ASP A 352 23.99 5.33 8.88
CA ASP A 352 23.12 4.28 8.35
C ASP A 352 23.87 2.96 8.17
N ILE A 353 25.08 3.03 7.59
CA ILE A 353 25.92 1.86 7.32
C ILE A 353 26.75 1.47 8.55
N ASN A 354 27.43 2.41 9.23
CA ASN A 354 28.24 2.02 10.38
C ASN A 354 27.39 1.62 11.59
N THR A 355 26.09 1.93 11.66
CA THR A 355 25.20 1.40 12.70
C THR A 355 24.45 0.14 12.29
N GLU A 356 24.77 -0.46 11.13
CA GLU A 356 24.10 -1.66 10.63
C GLU A 356 24.28 -2.86 11.58
N PHE A 357 25.43 -2.97 12.23
CA PHE A 357 25.67 -3.99 13.28
C PHE A 357 24.77 -3.79 14.52
N MET A 358 24.16 -2.60 14.68
CA MET A 358 23.24 -2.25 15.77
C MET A 358 21.76 -2.41 15.37
N ARG A 359 21.44 -3.11 14.27
CA ARG A 359 20.05 -3.39 13.83
C ARG A 359 19.17 -3.99 14.94
N TRP A 360 19.78 -4.68 15.91
CA TRP A 360 19.10 -5.26 17.08
C TRP A 360 18.46 -4.21 18.01
N ILE A 361 18.95 -2.96 18.01
CA ILE A 361 18.46 -1.83 18.82
C ILE A 361 17.14 -1.25 18.27
N GLY A 362 16.81 -1.50 17.00
CA GLY A 362 15.60 -0.97 16.37
C GLY A 362 15.70 0.53 16.03
N PRO A 363 14.58 1.29 15.98
CA PRO A 363 14.56 2.68 15.54
C PRO A 363 15.49 3.63 16.33
N ALA A 364 15.71 3.37 17.61
CA ALA A 364 16.61 4.15 18.48
C ALA A 364 18.08 4.18 18.03
N ARG A 365 18.50 3.31 17.09
CA ARG A 365 19.85 3.34 16.50
C ARG A 365 20.12 4.61 15.68
N PHE A 366 19.08 5.13 15.01
CA PHE A 366 19.17 6.34 14.21
C PHE A 366 19.34 7.56 15.11
N GLU A 367 18.55 7.63 16.18
CA GLU A 367 18.65 8.70 17.19
C GLU A 367 20.03 8.73 17.85
N LEU A 368 20.60 7.57 18.21
CA LEU A 368 21.91 7.50 18.87
C LEU A 368 23.07 7.82 17.92
N GLY A 369 23.08 7.25 16.71
CA GLY A 369 24.16 7.42 15.73
C GLY A 369 24.23 8.85 15.18
N VAL A 370 23.08 9.42 14.79
CA VAL A 370 22.98 10.78 14.27
C VAL A 370 23.35 11.79 15.36
N THR A 371 22.85 11.62 16.58
CA THR A 371 23.20 12.48 17.71
C THR A 371 24.72 12.44 17.99
N LEU A 372 25.33 11.25 18.08
CA LEU A 372 26.77 11.09 18.36
C LEU A 372 27.67 11.69 17.27
N ASN A 373 27.30 11.56 15.99
CA ASN A 373 28.12 12.08 14.89
C ASN A 373 27.90 13.59 14.66
N ILE A 374 26.70 14.12 14.94
CA ILE A 374 26.44 15.56 14.98
C ILE A 374 27.28 16.21 16.08
N PHE A 375 27.42 15.57 17.25
CA PHE A 375 28.32 16.05 18.30
C PHE A 375 29.79 16.09 17.86
N GLN A 376 30.22 15.22 16.94
CA GLN A 376 31.59 15.21 16.40
C GLN A 376 31.84 16.29 15.32
N ARG A 377 30.79 16.94 14.78
CA ARG A 377 30.89 17.99 13.75
C ARG A 377 31.79 17.62 12.57
N ARG A 378 31.76 16.34 12.15
CA ARG A 378 32.52 15.89 10.98
C ARG A 378 32.02 16.61 9.73
N LYS A 379 32.96 16.96 8.85
CA LYS A 379 32.70 17.64 7.58
C LYS A 379 32.92 16.68 6.44
N TYR A 380 32.12 16.84 5.39
CA TYR A 380 32.11 15.95 4.24
C TYR A 380 32.29 16.76 2.96
N PRO A 381 33.48 17.32 2.71
CA PRO A 381 33.70 18.22 1.58
C PRO A 381 33.40 17.54 0.24
N CYS A 382 32.71 18.24 -0.65
CA CYS A 382 32.42 17.81 -2.03
C CYS A 382 32.31 18.99 -3.00
N GLN A 383 32.27 18.71 -4.30
CA GLN A 383 31.63 19.60 -5.28
C GLN A 383 30.23 19.08 -5.55
N LEU A 384 29.25 19.97 -5.68
CA LEU A 384 27.86 19.61 -5.87
C LEU A 384 27.24 20.52 -6.92
N TYR A 385 26.77 19.92 -7.99
CA TYR A 385 26.06 20.58 -9.09
C TYR A 385 24.63 20.10 -9.13
N VAL A 386 23.68 21.01 -9.33
CA VAL A 386 22.25 20.73 -9.18
C VAL A 386 21.45 21.33 -10.33
N LYS A 387 20.52 20.54 -10.87
CA LYS A 387 19.44 21.02 -11.73
C LYS A 387 18.19 21.23 -10.90
N TYR A 388 17.86 22.49 -10.59
CA TYR A 388 16.69 22.83 -9.78
C TYR A 388 15.39 22.73 -10.60
N ALA A 389 14.37 22.12 -9.99
CA ALA A 389 12.97 22.31 -10.38
C ALA A 389 12.33 23.45 -9.56
N ALA A 390 12.72 23.57 -8.30
CA ALA A 390 12.37 24.68 -7.41
C ALA A 390 13.47 24.87 -6.38
N LYS A 391 14.12 26.03 -6.39
CA LYS A 391 15.34 26.26 -5.60
C LYS A 391 15.02 26.74 -4.20
N THR A 392 14.19 27.76 -4.08
CA THR A 392 13.85 28.37 -2.78
C THR A 392 12.69 27.65 -2.11
N LYS A 393 12.55 27.79 -0.78
CA LYS A 393 11.42 27.20 -0.03
C LYS A 393 10.05 27.69 -0.53
N ASN A 394 9.99 28.92 -1.04
CA ASN A 394 8.77 29.48 -1.61
C ASN A 394 8.43 28.83 -2.96
N GLU A 395 9.40 28.76 -3.88
CA GLU A 395 9.24 28.04 -5.15
C GLU A 395 8.88 26.57 -4.92
N LEU A 396 9.48 25.93 -3.90
CA LEU A 396 9.19 24.55 -3.55
C LEU A 396 7.74 24.38 -3.10
N ARG A 397 7.21 25.30 -2.28
CA ARG A 397 5.81 25.28 -1.85
C ARG A 397 4.85 25.48 -3.03
N GLU A 398 5.20 26.37 -3.97
CA GLU A 398 4.43 26.57 -5.20
C GLU A 398 4.44 25.31 -6.08
N HIS A 399 5.62 24.72 -6.31
CA HIS A 399 5.79 23.46 -7.04
C HIS A 399 4.96 22.34 -6.41
N TYR A 400 5.06 22.15 -5.08
CA TYR A 400 4.29 21.16 -4.35
C TYR A 400 2.78 21.35 -4.55
N THR A 401 2.29 22.57 -4.33
CA THR A 401 0.85 22.88 -4.41
C THR A 401 0.31 22.61 -5.82
N LEU A 402 1.05 23.03 -6.84
CA LEU A 402 0.67 22.84 -8.24
C LEU A 402 0.64 21.35 -8.62
N HIS A 403 1.68 20.60 -8.29
CA HIS A 403 1.77 19.18 -8.64
C HIS A 403 0.80 18.32 -7.83
N LYS A 404 0.56 18.64 -6.54
CA LYS A 404 -0.45 17.96 -5.73
C LYS A 404 -1.87 18.18 -6.24
N ALA A 405 -2.20 19.41 -6.67
CA ALA A 405 -3.48 19.70 -7.29
C ALA A 405 -3.68 18.87 -8.58
N ARG A 406 -2.65 18.79 -9.44
CA ARG A 406 -2.66 17.95 -10.65
C ARG A 406 -2.89 16.48 -10.33
N ILE A 407 -2.14 15.93 -9.40
CA ILE A 407 -2.28 14.52 -8.95
C ILE A 407 -3.70 14.26 -8.46
N THR A 408 -4.21 15.12 -7.58
CA THR A 408 -5.54 14.97 -6.98
C THR A 408 -6.64 15.05 -8.05
N GLN A 409 -6.48 15.93 -9.03
CA GLN A 409 -7.42 16.05 -10.14
C GLN A 409 -7.38 14.82 -11.06
N SER A 410 -6.18 14.32 -11.40
CA SER A 410 -6.02 13.08 -12.20
C SER A 410 -6.72 11.91 -11.52
N PHE A 411 -6.42 11.71 -10.23
CA PHE A 411 -7.03 10.63 -9.44
C PHE A 411 -8.56 10.77 -9.39
N ARG A 412 -9.10 11.98 -9.15
CA ARG A 412 -10.55 12.20 -9.17
C ARG A 412 -11.18 11.90 -10.53
N SER A 413 -10.51 12.24 -11.64
CA SER A 413 -10.98 11.90 -12.98
C SER A 413 -11.04 10.39 -13.20
N GLU A 414 -9.99 9.66 -12.82
CA GLU A 414 -9.93 8.20 -12.90
C GLU A 414 -11.03 7.52 -12.06
N LEU A 415 -11.32 8.06 -10.88
CA LEU A 415 -12.41 7.61 -10.01
C LEU A 415 -13.81 7.81 -10.65
N MET A 416 -13.97 8.85 -11.47
CA MET A 416 -15.23 9.17 -12.16
C MET A 416 -15.42 8.33 -13.43
N ASP A 417 -14.36 8.15 -14.23
CA ASP A 417 -14.37 7.31 -15.44
C ASP A 417 -14.60 5.83 -15.11
N SER A 418 -14.02 5.35 -14.00
CA SER A 418 -14.25 3.98 -13.51
C SER A 418 -15.70 3.76 -13.03
N ALA A 419 -16.47 4.83 -12.78
CA ALA A 419 -17.87 4.74 -12.39
C ALA A 419 -18.84 4.74 -13.59
N SER A 420 -18.40 5.21 -14.77
CA SER A 420 -19.22 5.32 -15.98
C SER A 420 -19.04 4.14 -16.96
N HIS A 421 -17.93 3.40 -16.89
CA HIS A 421 -17.67 2.26 -17.78
C HIS A 421 -17.90 0.89 -17.10
N LEU A 422 -19.00 0.24 -17.50
CA LEU A 422 -19.28 -1.18 -17.28
C LEU A 422 -18.43 -2.01 -18.25
N GLY A 423 -17.24 -2.43 -17.83
CA GLY A 423 -16.40 -3.38 -18.56
C GLY A 423 -15.10 -2.78 -19.10
N ASP A 424 -14.00 -3.48 -18.82
CA ASP A 424 -12.63 -3.22 -19.25
C ASP A 424 -12.00 -1.87 -18.86
N LEU A 425 -11.35 -1.86 -17.69
CA LEU A 425 -10.38 -0.86 -17.25
C LEU A 425 -9.08 -0.93 -18.09
N SER A 426 -9.16 -0.63 -19.39
CA SER A 426 -8.00 -0.66 -20.29
C SER A 426 -7.68 0.65 -21.01
N SER A 427 -8.43 1.73 -20.88
CA SER A 427 -8.12 2.92 -21.70
C SER A 427 -8.67 4.26 -21.21
N THR A 428 -7.84 5.05 -20.51
CA THR A 428 -7.75 6.51 -20.75
C THR A 428 -6.39 7.06 -20.27
N ILE A 429 -5.70 7.80 -21.14
CA ILE A 429 -4.30 8.33 -21.05
C ILE A 429 -3.24 7.22 -21.15
N SER A 430 -2.26 7.37 -22.06
CA SER A 430 -1.16 6.42 -22.26
C SER A 430 -0.26 6.36 -21.02
N ASP A 431 -0.72 5.65 -19.99
CA ASP A 431 0.05 5.25 -18.82
C ASP A 431 1.02 4.11 -19.16
N THR A 432 1.24 3.85 -20.44
CA THR A 432 2.26 2.94 -20.95
C THR A 432 3.54 3.72 -21.20
N ILE A 433 4.63 3.26 -20.60
CA ILE A 433 5.98 3.77 -20.89
C ILE A 433 6.58 3.02 -22.07
N ASP A 434 7.57 3.63 -22.72
CA ASP A 434 8.38 3.04 -23.78
C ASP A 434 9.88 3.11 -23.43
N ASP A 435 10.74 2.70 -24.36
CA ASP A 435 12.20 2.72 -24.16
C ASP A 435 12.77 4.12 -23.91
N SER A 436 12.11 5.19 -24.38
CA SER A 436 12.59 6.56 -24.18
C SER A 436 12.56 6.97 -22.71
N CYS A 437 11.65 6.40 -21.90
CA CYS A 437 11.57 6.66 -20.47
C CYS A 437 12.78 6.15 -19.67
N PHE A 438 13.62 5.29 -20.26
CA PHE A 438 14.84 4.76 -19.65
C PHE A 438 16.10 5.50 -20.10
N GLN A 439 15.98 6.44 -21.03
CA GLN A 439 17.12 7.19 -21.56
C GLN A 439 17.50 8.30 -20.59
N LEU A 440 18.76 8.27 -20.17
CA LEU A 440 19.38 9.30 -19.33
C LEU A 440 19.55 10.59 -20.14
N LYS A 441 19.11 11.72 -19.58
CA LYS A 441 19.24 13.03 -20.24
C LYS A 441 20.66 13.56 -20.15
N TRP A 442 21.37 13.21 -19.09
CA TRP A 442 22.70 13.72 -18.81
C TRP A 442 23.68 12.57 -18.62
N SER A 443 24.77 12.57 -19.39
CA SER A 443 25.86 11.59 -19.22
C SER A 443 26.83 12.03 -18.12
N LEU A 444 27.41 11.07 -17.41
CA LEU A 444 28.46 11.33 -16.41
C LEU A 444 29.78 11.76 -17.08
N ASP A 445 30.05 11.26 -18.29
CA ASP A 445 31.29 11.53 -19.03
C ASP A 445 31.31 12.92 -19.69
N GLU A 446 30.14 13.56 -19.76
CA GLU A 446 29.98 14.90 -20.30
C GLU A 446 30.26 15.97 -19.23
N PRO A 447 30.71 17.19 -19.65
CA PRO A 447 30.87 18.31 -18.73
C PRO A 447 29.53 18.67 -18.08
N ILE A 448 29.60 19.36 -16.93
CA ILE A 448 28.40 19.87 -16.25
C ILE A 448 27.60 20.75 -17.24
N PRO A 449 26.30 20.50 -17.45
CA PRO A 449 25.47 21.34 -18.30
C PRO A 449 25.43 22.80 -17.82
N GLN A 450 25.29 23.74 -18.75
CA GLN A 450 25.35 25.18 -18.43
C GLN A 450 24.18 25.67 -17.56
N ASP A 451 23.06 24.96 -17.58
CA ASP A 451 21.85 25.26 -16.82
C ASP A 451 21.80 24.59 -15.44
N TRP A 452 22.89 23.92 -15.04
CA TRP A 452 23.10 23.41 -13.69
C TRP A 452 23.84 24.45 -12.84
N GLU A 453 23.51 24.50 -11.56
CA GLU A 453 24.13 25.42 -10.62
C GLU A 453 25.10 24.69 -9.69
N GLU A 454 26.29 25.25 -9.50
CA GLU A 454 27.20 24.79 -8.45
C GLU A 454 26.77 25.36 -7.09
N ILE A 455 26.61 24.50 -6.09
CA ILE A 455 26.33 24.92 -4.72
C ILE A 455 27.56 25.62 -4.14
N ASP A 456 27.34 26.68 -3.37
CA ASP A 456 28.40 27.50 -2.79
C ASP A 456 29.45 26.65 -2.05
N ALA A 457 30.72 26.85 -2.43
CA ALA A 457 31.83 26.08 -1.89
C ALA A 457 31.98 26.23 -0.37
N SER A 458 31.57 27.36 0.21
CA SER A 458 31.62 27.54 1.66
C SER A 458 30.66 26.60 2.40
N LEU A 459 29.54 26.23 1.78
CA LEU A 459 28.62 25.22 2.29
C LEU A 459 29.15 23.81 1.98
N THR A 460 29.50 23.50 0.73
CA THR A 460 29.89 22.14 0.34
C THR A 460 31.22 21.68 0.94
N ASP A 461 32.15 22.60 1.26
CA ASP A 461 33.39 22.27 2.00
C ASP A 461 33.13 22.00 3.49
N ASN A 462 31.98 22.44 4.01
CA ASN A 462 31.54 22.25 5.40
C ASN A 462 30.26 21.41 5.49
N LEU A 463 29.98 20.60 4.47
CA LEU A 463 28.77 19.79 4.39
C LEU A 463 28.65 18.88 5.63
N GLY A 464 27.48 18.92 6.27
CA GLY A 464 27.10 18.02 7.36
C GLY A 464 26.21 16.88 6.86
N ILE A 465 25.00 17.25 6.44
CA ILE A 465 24.03 16.34 5.82
C ILE A 465 23.88 16.72 4.36
N PHE A 466 24.00 15.73 3.47
CA PHE A 466 23.40 15.76 2.13
C PHE A 466 22.46 14.57 2.04
N TYR A 467 21.18 14.85 1.85
CA TYR A 467 20.17 13.80 1.74
C TYR A 467 19.16 14.16 0.66
N VAL A 468 19.03 13.28 -0.33
CA VAL A 468 18.06 13.38 -1.42
C VAL A 468 17.08 12.22 -1.31
N GLY A 469 15.80 12.44 -1.62
CA GLY A 469 14.83 11.36 -1.60
C GLY A 469 13.53 11.63 -2.33
N LYS A 470 12.78 10.55 -2.55
CA LYS A 470 11.53 10.56 -3.32
C LYS A 470 10.31 10.10 -2.54
N MET A 471 10.49 9.62 -1.30
CA MET A 471 9.38 9.22 -0.44
C MET A 471 9.36 10.04 0.85
N PRO A 472 8.17 10.40 1.37
CA PRO A 472 8.07 11.31 2.50
C PRO A 472 8.66 10.78 3.81
N TYR A 473 8.53 9.47 4.05
CA TYR A 473 9.04 8.82 5.25
C TYR A 473 10.28 7.99 4.93
N ILE A 474 11.33 8.13 5.75
CA ILE A 474 12.51 7.25 5.75
C ILE A 474 12.47 6.25 6.93
N ALA A 475 11.65 6.54 7.94
CA ALA A 475 11.34 5.70 9.08
C ALA A 475 9.97 6.11 9.65
N PRO A 476 9.32 5.29 10.53
CA PRO A 476 8.02 5.63 11.13
C PRO A 476 7.94 7.05 11.72
N ASP A 477 8.99 7.46 12.43
CA ASP A 477 9.05 8.74 13.15
C ASP A 477 9.96 9.76 12.44
N ALA A 478 10.28 9.53 11.16
CA ALA A 478 11.14 10.41 10.37
C ALA A 478 10.50 10.72 9.01
N LYS A 479 9.67 11.77 9.01
CA LYS A 479 9.09 12.38 7.81
C LYS A 479 10.11 13.33 7.19
N PHE A 480 11.22 12.77 6.68
CA PHE A 480 12.38 13.56 6.29
C PHE A 480 12.12 14.43 5.04
N PHE A 481 11.26 13.97 4.14
CA PHE A 481 10.91 14.66 2.89
C PHE A 481 9.41 14.99 2.83
N PRO A 482 8.90 15.87 3.71
CA PRO A 482 7.46 16.11 3.84
C PRO A 482 6.81 16.63 2.54
N ALA A 483 7.56 17.26 1.64
CA ALA A 483 7.07 17.74 0.36
C ALA A 483 7.19 16.71 -0.78
N ALA A 484 7.61 15.47 -0.52
CA ALA A 484 7.75 14.45 -1.56
C ALA A 484 6.40 14.08 -2.16
N LEU A 485 6.30 14.18 -3.49
CA LEU A 485 5.18 13.70 -4.29
C LEU A 485 5.66 12.55 -5.17
N HIS A 486 4.74 11.68 -5.56
CA HIS A 486 5.10 10.44 -6.24
C HIS A 486 5.42 10.62 -7.73
N ASP A 487 4.86 11.64 -8.41
CA ASP A 487 5.02 11.86 -9.85
C ASP A 487 5.31 13.34 -10.24
N ASP A 488 5.94 14.12 -9.37
CA ASP A 488 6.21 15.54 -9.66
C ASP A 488 7.39 15.79 -10.61
N GLY A 489 8.10 14.75 -11.06
CA GLY A 489 9.28 14.85 -11.93
C GLY A 489 10.52 15.38 -11.19
N ALA A 490 10.45 15.49 -9.86
CA ALA A 490 11.53 16.01 -9.02
C ALA A 490 11.84 15.07 -7.84
N MET A 491 12.96 15.31 -7.18
CA MET A 491 13.32 14.70 -5.90
C MET A 491 13.63 15.81 -4.89
N ASP A 492 13.41 15.52 -3.61
CA ASP A 492 13.63 16.47 -2.53
C ASP A 492 15.09 16.41 -2.08
N MET A 493 15.79 17.53 -2.14
CA MET A 493 17.16 17.67 -1.65
C MET A 493 17.17 18.46 -0.34
N VAL A 494 17.85 17.91 0.67
CA VAL A 494 18.04 18.51 1.99
C VAL A 494 19.53 18.60 2.30
N ILE A 495 20.01 19.80 2.60
CA ILE A 495 21.41 20.08 2.93
C ILE A 495 21.52 20.83 4.26
N THR A 496 22.53 20.48 5.07
CA THR A 496 22.90 21.25 6.26
C THR A 496 24.41 21.50 6.35
N ASP A 497 24.78 22.62 6.99
CA ASP A 497 26.16 22.98 7.28
C ASP A 497 26.62 22.37 8.62
N ALA A 498 27.73 21.64 8.63
CA ALA A 498 28.33 21.03 9.82
C ALA A 498 28.82 22.07 10.86
N ARG A 499 28.98 23.33 10.47
CA ARG A 499 29.33 24.45 11.37
C ARG A 499 28.15 24.93 12.18
N THR A 500 26.92 24.52 11.84
CA THR A 500 25.71 24.92 12.54
C THR A 500 25.81 24.59 14.03
N PRO A 501 25.57 25.57 14.94
CA PRO A 501 25.59 25.31 16.37
C PRO A 501 24.56 24.26 16.79
N LEU A 502 24.90 23.46 17.81
CA LEU A 502 24.03 22.40 18.33
C LEU A 502 22.67 22.92 18.82
N THR A 503 22.61 24.18 19.28
CA THR A 503 21.37 24.84 19.69
C THR A 503 20.37 25.04 18.54
N ARG A 504 20.86 25.08 17.29
CA ARG A 504 20.05 25.17 16.07
C ARG A 504 19.82 23.82 15.41
N ILE A 505 20.75 22.87 15.57
CA ILE A 505 20.56 21.48 15.10
C ILE A 505 19.54 20.71 15.95
N ALA A 506 19.51 20.89 17.27
CA ALA A 506 18.58 20.14 18.12
C ALA A 506 17.09 20.34 17.73
N PRO A 507 16.60 21.57 17.47
CA PRO A 507 15.25 21.78 16.93
C PRO A 507 14.97 21.06 15.60
N ILE A 508 15.95 20.98 14.70
CA ILE A 508 15.83 20.25 13.42
C ILE A 508 15.57 18.76 13.70
N LEU A 509 16.38 18.13 14.55
CA LEU A 509 16.22 16.71 14.89
C LEU A 509 14.89 16.43 15.61
N LEU A 510 14.49 17.32 16.52
CA LEU A 510 13.26 17.19 17.30
C LEU A 510 11.97 17.46 16.51
N SER A 511 12.09 17.87 15.23
CA SER A 511 10.95 18.17 14.36
C SER A 511 10.84 17.22 13.15
N LEU A 512 11.65 16.15 13.11
CA LEU A 512 11.65 15.15 12.03
C LEU A 512 10.35 14.34 11.94
N ASP A 513 9.71 14.06 13.07
CA ASP A 513 8.42 13.36 13.14
C ASP A 513 7.29 14.19 12.52
N LYS A 514 7.30 15.50 12.79
CA LYS A 514 6.36 16.48 12.24
C LYS A 514 6.68 16.81 10.79
N GLY A 515 7.95 16.76 10.40
CA GLY A 515 8.46 17.21 9.11
C GLY A 515 8.73 18.72 9.06
N SER A 516 8.57 19.46 10.15
CA SER A 516 8.79 20.92 10.16
C SER A 516 10.27 21.31 10.23
N HIS A 517 11.18 20.34 10.30
CA HIS A 517 12.63 20.55 10.22
C HIS A 517 13.04 21.24 8.92
N VAL A 518 12.34 20.99 7.80
CA VAL A 518 12.62 21.62 6.51
C VAL A 518 12.34 23.12 6.50
N LEU A 519 11.56 23.65 7.45
CA LEU A 519 11.31 25.08 7.58
C LEU A 519 12.47 25.83 8.24
N GLN A 520 13.33 25.15 8.98
CA GLN A 520 14.39 25.78 9.76
C GLN A 520 15.39 26.53 8.85
N PRO A 521 15.82 27.75 9.19
CA PRO A 521 16.72 28.56 8.34
C PRO A 521 18.04 27.86 7.98
N GLU A 522 18.52 26.97 8.84
CA GLU A 522 19.76 26.21 8.67
C GLU A 522 19.62 24.99 7.75
N VAL A 523 18.40 24.72 7.27
CA VAL A 523 18.10 23.62 6.34
C VAL A 523 17.80 24.21 4.98
N GLU A 524 18.66 23.90 4.00
CA GLU A 524 18.35 24.10 2.59
C GLU A 524 17.46 22.94 2.12
N HIS A 525 16.27 23.27 1.63
CA HIS A 525 15.32 22.31 1.10
C HIS A 525 14.84 22.79 -0.27
N SER A 526 15.08 21.97 -1.29
CA SER A 526 14.82 22.29 -2.69
C SER A 526 14.26 21.09 -3.44
N LYS A 527 13.56 21.34 -4.55
CA LYS A 527 13.19 20.32 -5.54
C LYS A 527 14.20 20.33 -6.67
N ILE A 528 14.72 19.17 -7.00
CA ILE A 528 15.76 19.02 -8.02
C ILE A 528 15.36 17.93 -9.02
N GLU A 529 15.75 18.08 -10.28
CA GLU A 529 15.56 17.05 -11.32
C GLU A 529 16.78 16.12 -11.40
N ALA A 530 17.96 16.67 -11.10
CA ALA A 530 19.22 15.96 -11.15
C ALA A 530 20.28 16.63 -10.27
N TYR A 531 21.30 15.86 -9.88
CA TYR A 531 22.51 16.38 -9.27
C TYR A 531 23.75 15.56 -9.65
N ARG A 532 24.94 16.17 -9.51
CA ARG A 532 26.24 15.49 -9.59
C ARG A 532 27.05 15.86 -8.36
N LEU A 533 27.44 14.85 -7.58
CA LEU A 533 28.24 14.98 -6.38
C LEU A 533 29.62 14.37 -6.62
N ILE A 534 30.66 15.18 -6.39
CA ILE A 534 32.07 14.78 -6.51
C ILE A 534 32.69 14.87 -5.11
N PRO A 535 32.89 13.74 -4.41
CA PRO A 535 33.45 13.77 -3.07
C PRO A 535 34.92 14.23 -3.09
N LYS A 536 35.34 15.05 -2.11
CA LYS A 536 36.75 15.50 -1.95
C LYS A 536 37.53 14.66 -0.93
N LEU A 537 36.85 13.83 -0.14
CA LEU A 537 37.50 12.93 0.82
C LEU A 537 38.16 11.75 0.11
N LYS A 538 39.11 11.08 0.79
CA LYS A 538 39.74 9.86 0.28
C LYS A 538 38.88 8.61 0.47
N SER A 539 38.06 8.60 1.51
CA SER A 539 37.17 7.49 1.87
C SER A 539 36.02 8.02 2.74
N SER A 540 34.80 7.64 2.42
CA SER A 540 33.60 7.80 3.23
C SER A 540 32.52 6.87 2.65
N ILE A 541 31.25 7.12 2.96
CA ILE A 541 30.13 6.27 2.59
C ILE A 541 29.15 7.08 1.74
N ILE A 542 28.74 6.50 0.62
CA ILE A 542 27.54 6.89 -0.12
C ILE A 542 26.53 5.77 0.09
N SER A 543 25.32 6.13 0.49
CA SER A 543 24.23 5.17 0.69
C SER A 543 23.08 5.50 -0.25
N VAL A 544 22.53 4.49 -0.92
CA VAL A 544 21.40 4.58 -1.84
C VAL A 544 20.36 3.55 -1.40
N ASP A 545 19.15 4.01 -1.07
CA ASP A 545 18.07 3.23 -0.45
C ASP A 545 18.51 2.44 0.82
N GLY A 546 19.56 2.91 1.49
CA GLY A 546 20.16 2.23 2.64
C GLY A 546 21.24 1.21 2.30
N GLU A 547 21.54 1.01 1.02
CA GLU A 547 22.58 0.09 0.53
C GLU A 547 23.89 0.85 0.25
N ASN A 548 25.02 0.20 0.52
CA ASN A 548 26.34 0.81 0.34
C ASN A 548 26.72 0.92 -1.14
N PHE A 549 27.09 2.12 -1.58
CA PHE A 549 27.57 2.39 -2.93
C PHE A 549 29.08 2.70 -2.95
N PRO A 550 29.77 2.42 -4.06
CA PRO A 550 31.15 2.85 -4.28
C PRO A 550 31.36 4.32 -3.94
N PHE A 551 32.47 4.61 -3.25
CA PHE A 551 32.82 5.95 -2.86
C PHE A 551 33.55 6.69 -3.99
N GLU A 552 32.77 7.14 -4.97
CA GLU A 552 33.23 7.81 -6.19
C GLU A 552 32.17 8.82 -6.67
N PRO A 553 32.46 9.68 -7.67
CA PRO A 553 31.48 10.62 -8.18
C PRO A 553 30.16 9.94 -8.54
N ILE A 554 29.05 10.55 -8.15
CA ILE A 554 27.71 10.05 -8.41
C ILE A 554 26.88 11.13 -9.08
N GLN A 555 26.21 10.76 -10.17
CA GLN A 555 25.18 11.56 -10.81
C GLN A 555 23.84 10.87 -10.64
N VAL A 556 22.82 11.64 -10.29
CA VAL A 556 21.45 11.13 -10.15
C VAL A 556 20.51 12.01 -10.94
N GLU A 557 19.59 11.40 -11.69
CA GLU A 557 18.50 12.11 -12.36
C GLU A 557 17.17 11.39 -12.15
N VAL A 558 16.08 12.15 -12.17
CA VAL A 558 14.73 11.59 -12.05
C VAL A 558 14.29 10.97 -13.37
N LEU A 559 13.80 9.72 -13.30
CA LEU A 559 13.08 9.02 -14.37
C LEU A 559 11.58 9.11 -14.07
N PRO A 560 10.84 10.04 -14.72
CA PRO A 560 9.46 10.32 -14.36
C PRO A 560 8.54 9.14 -14.63
N ARG A 561 7.63 8.86 -13.68
CA ARG A 561 6.53 7.89 -13.78
C ARG A 561 6.98 6.49 -14.22
N LEU A 562 8.22 6.09 -13.95
CA LEU A 562 8.78 4.85 -14.49
C LEU A 562 8.15 3.59 -13.87
N ALA A 563 8.05 3.54 -12.54
CA ALA A 563 7.60 2.36 -11.82
C ALA A 563 6.12 2.42 -11.45
N LYS A 564 5.45 1.27 -11.42
CA LYS A 564 4.11 1.12 -10.85
C LYS A 564 4.20 0.69 -9.38
N THR A 565 3.41 1.31 -8.53
CA THR A 565 3.23 0.93 -7.11
C THR A 565 1.75 0.96 -6.74
N LEU A 566 1.45 0.58 -5.50
CA LEU A 566 0.09 0.62 -4.94
C LEU A 566 -0.01 1.73 -3.91
N LEU A 567 -0.82 2.77 -4.19
CA LEU A 567 -0.98 3.94 -3.33
C LEU A 567 -2.35 3.96 -2.67
N LYS A 568 -2.37 4.09 -1.34
CA LYS A 568 -3.59 4.26 -0.56
C LYS A 568 -4.19 5.62 -0.88
N ASN A 569 -5.23 5.64 -1.71
CA ASN A 569 -5.89 6.83 -2.27
C ASN A 569 -5.13 7.50 -3.44
N GLY A 570 -4.31 6.75 -4.18
CA GLY A 570 -3.69 7.25 -5.42
C GLY A 570 -2.55 8.25 -5.23
N CYS A 571 -2.14 8.55 -3.99
CA CYS A 571 -0.99 9.39 -3.68
C CYS A 571 -0.19 8.83 -2.50
N TYR A 572 1.01 9.39 -2.27
CA TYR A 572 1.71 9.16 -1.02
C TYR A 572 0.90 9.68 0.17
N VAL A 573 1.14 9.11 1.33
CA VAL A 573 0.49 9.49 2.58
C VAL A 573 0.71 10.97 2.86
N GLU A 574 -0.38 11.63 3.23
CA GLU A 574 -0.38 13.05 3.57
C GLU A 574 0.57 13.35 4.71
N THR A 575 1.38 14.38 4.48
CA THR A 575 2.44 14.84 5.36
C THR A 575 2.08 16.12 6.09
N GLU A 576 0.92 16.71 5.79
CA GLU A 576 0.49 18.03 6.28
C GLU A 576 1.44 19.16 5.88
N PHE A 577 2.25 18.98 4.83
CA PHE A 577 3.22 19.97 4.38
C PHE A 577 2.58 21.32 3.96
N GLU A 578 1.34 21.33 3.49
CA GLU A 578 0.61 22.56 3.16
C GLU A 578 0.27 23.41 4.39
N ALA A 579 0.20 22.78 5.57
CA ALA A 579 -0.08 23.46 6.83
C ALA A 579 1.19 24.01 7.52
N LEU A 580 2.38 23.73 6.95
CA LEU A 580 3.71 24.16 7.39
C LEU A 580 4.15 25.46 6.71
#